data_AF-A0A916N5F5-F1
#
_entry.id   AF-A0A916N5F5-F1
#
_cell.length_a   1.000
_cell.length_b   1.000
_cell.length_c   1.000
_cell.angle_alpha   90.00
_cell.angle_beta   90.00
_cell.angle_gamma   90.00
#
_symmetry.space_group_name_H-M   'P 1'
#
loop_
_entity.id
_entity.type
_entity.pdbx_description
1 polymer ?
#
loop_
_entity_poly.entity_id
_entity_poly.type
_entity_poly.pdbx_seq_one_letter_code
_entity_poly.pdbx_strand_id
1 'polypeptide(L)'
;MFFLALTYGLERNPVAALQQMAGLIEDVGHRHGIANPLNMTVCATDGEQLVAVRYSSETDSRSLFHSNSFRHLRELYPENPRIAEAGDDAFLVLSEPLVDLPGVWTEIAEGTAIQARGGVIEQCPFIPRMPEG
;
A
#
# COMPACT_ATOMS: atom_id res chain seq x y z
N MET A 1 8.08 8.77 -9.33
CA MET A 1 6.94 8.35 -8.49
C MET A 1 6.86 9.16 -7.21
N PHE A 2 7.69 8.91 -6.18
CA PHE A 2 7.58 9.60 -4.88
C PHE A 2 7.49 11.13 -4.96
N PHE A 3 8.37 11.79 -5.72
CA PHE A 3 8.30 13.25 -5.90
C PHE A 3 7.01 13.73 -6.56
N LEU A 4 6.44 12.99 -7.51
CA LEU A 4 5.15 13.33 -8.10
C LEU A 4 4.03 13.22 -7.06
N ALA A 5 4.04 12.15 -6.26
CA ALA A 5 3.09 12.02 -5.16
C ALA A 5 3.23 13.17 -4.15
N LEU A 6 4.45 13.59 -3.80
CA LEU A 6 4.67 14.77 -2.96
C LEU A 6 4.09 16.04 -3.60
N THR A 7 4.31 16.26 -4.91
CA THR A 7 3.70 17.37 -5.67
C THR A 7 2.18 17.36 -5.56
N TYR A 8 1.56 16.17 -5.61
CA TYR A 8 0.12 15.98 -5.49
C TYR A 8 -0.40 15.93 -4.05
N GLY A 9 0.45 16.20 -3.05
CA GLY A 9 0.04 16.33 -1.67
C GLY A 9 -0.03 15.01 -0.91
N LEU A 10 0.94 14.11 -1.13
CA LEU A 10 1.09 12.85 -0.38
C LEU A 10 0.99 13.03 1.13
N GLU A 11 1.47 14.14 1.66
CA GLU A 11 1.43 14.47 3.10
C GLU A 11 0.02 14.82 3.62
N ARG A 12 -0.89 15.24 2.74
CA ARG A 12 -2.25 15.68 3.11
C ARG A 12 -3.32 14.66 2.77
N ASN A 13 -3.25 14.11 1.56
CA ASN A 13 -4.18 13.10 1.07
C ASN A 13 -3.42 12.02 0.30
N PRO A 14 -2.83 11.05 1.01
CA PRO A 14 -1.89 10.11 0.40
C PRO A 14 -2.51 9.27 -0.71
N VAL A 15 -3.74 8.79 -0.53
CA VAL A 15 -4.42 7.97 -1.55
C VAL A 15 -4.69 8.82 -2.80
N ALA A 16 -5.25 10.02 -2.67
CA ALA A 16 -5.52 10.88 -3.81
C ALA A 16 -4.22 11.28 -4.55
N ALA A 17 -3.16 11.61 -3.80
CA ALA A 17 -1.87 11.95 -4.37
C ALA A 17 -1.24 10.80 -5.17
N LEU A 18 -1.36 9.57 -4.65
CA LEU A 18 -0.91 8.37 -5.36
C LEU A 18 -1.77 8.08 -6.58
N GLN A 19 -3.10 8.29 -6.52
CA GLN A 19 -3.99 8.17 -7.67
C GLN A 19 -3.64 9.17 -8.78
N GLN A 20 -3.31 10.41 -8.41
CA GLN A 20 -2.88 11.46 -9.34
C GLN A 20 -1.51 11.17 -9.96
N MET A 21 -0.56 10.70 -9.14
CA MET A 21 0.73 10.22 -9.63
C MET A 21 0.56 9.09 -10.63
N ALA A 22 -0.24 8.07 -10.30
CA ALA A 22 -0.49 6.94 -11.19
C ALA A 22 -1.16 7.39 -12.48
N GLY A 23 -2.18 8.26 -12.41
CA GLY A 23 -2.88 8.77 -13.59
C GLY A 23 -1.97 9.54 -14.54
N LEU A 24 -1.04 10.36 -14.04
CA LEU A 24 -0.05 11.03 -14.89
C LEU A 24 0.89 10.03 -15.57
N ILE A 25 1.39 9.03 -14.84
CA ILE A 25 2.31 8.02 -15.40
C ILE A 25 1.61 7.20 -16.49
N GLU A 26 0.36 6.79 -16.24
CA GLU A 26 -0.49 6.09 -17.20
C GLU A 26 -0.70 6.92 -18.48
N ASP A 27 -1.11 8.18 -18.35
CA ASP A 27 -1.32 9.07 -19.50
C ASP A 27 -0.05 9.29 -20.33
N VAL A 28 1.08 9.59 -19.67
CA VAL A 28 2.36 9.79 -20.36
C VAL A 28 2.81 8.50 -21.04
N GLY A 29 2.73 7.36 -20.35
CA GLY A 29 3.13 6.07 -20.90
C GLY A 29 2.34 5.70 -22.15
N HIS A 30 1.02 5.83 -22.10
CA HIS A 30 0.16 5.57 -23.26
C HIS A 30 0.43 6.52 -24.43
N ARG A 31 0.69 7.81 -24.18
CA ARG A 31 1.08 8.77 -25.23
C ARG A 31 2.37 8.40 -25.94
N HIS A 32 3.25 7.66 -25.27
CA HIS A 32 4.49 7.13 -25.83
C HIS A 32 4.38 5.69 -26.35
N GLY A 33 3.16 5.15 -26.45
CA GLY A 33 2.92 3.81 -26.98
C GLY A 33 3.34 2.67 -26.04
N ILE A 34 3.51 2.95 -24.75
CA ILE A 34 3.78 1.94 -23.73
C ILE A 34 2.44 1.35 -23.31
N ALA A 35 2.23 0.07 -23.58
CA ALA A 35 0.96 -0.61 -23.29
C ALA A 35 0.66 -0.74 -21.79
N ASN A 36 1.70 -0.99 -20.98
CA ASN A 36 1.58 -1.28 -19.55
C ASN A 36 2.58 -0.41 -18.76
N PRO A 37 2.29 0.88 -18.61
CA PRO A 37 3.30 1.83 -18.16
C PRO A 37 3.59 1.78 -16.65
N LEU A 38 2.74 1.11 -15.85
CA LEU A 38 2.86 1.11 -14.40
C LEU A 38 2.63 -0.29 -13.80
N ASN A 39 3.56 -0.71 -12.95
CA ASN A 39 3.38 -1.81 -12.01
C ASN A 39 4.00 -1.38 -10.69
N MET A 40 3.19 -1.26 -9.65
CA MET A 40 3.62 -0.69 -8.38
C MET A 40 3.01 -1.37 -7.16
N THR A 41 3.91 -1.65 -6.22
CA THR A 41 3.62 -1.97 -4.83
C THR A 41 4.34 -0.91 -4.00
N VAL A 42 3.61 0.02 -3.41
CA VAL A 42 4.21 1.14 -2.66
C VAL A 42 3.69 1.19 -1.24
N CYS A 43 4.53 1.66 -0.34
CA CYS A 43 4.19 1.94 1.05
C CYS A 43 4.81 3.29 1.44
N ALA A 44 4.05 4.14 2.12
CA ALA A 44 4.52 5.40 2.69
C ALA A 44 3.92 5.61 4.07
N THR A 45 4.62 6.39 4.91
CA THR A 45 4.17 6.70 6.27
C THR A 45 4.69 8.07 6.69
N ASP A 46 3.92 8.77 7.53
CA ASP A 46 4.33 9.99 8.23
C ASP A 46 4.73 9.74 9.70
N GLY A 47 4.78 8.47 10.11
CA GLY A 47 5.03 8.05 11.49
C GLY A 47 3.76 7.80 12.32
N GLU A 48 2.59 8.27 11.88
CA GLU A 48 1.30 8.02 12.55
C GLU A 48 0.32 7.19 11.71
N GLN A 49 0.33 7.39 10.39
CA GLN A 49 -0.41 6.59 9.42
C GLN A 49 0.52 5.91 8.43
N LEU A 50 0.05 4.79 7.90
CA LEU A 50 0.67 4.07 6.80
C LEU A 50 -0.32 4.02 5.64
N VAL A 51 0.15 4.31 4.44
CA VAL A 51 -0.57 4.07 3.19
C VAL A 51 0.18 3.00 2.39
N ALA A 52 -0.56 2.03 1.83
CA ALA A 52 -0.01 1.06 0.90
C ALA A 52 -0.91 0.94 -0.33
N VAL A 53 -0.33 0.73 -1.51
CA VAL A 53 -1.09 0.55 -2.75
C VAL A 53 -0.51 -0.62 -3.54
N ARG A 54 -1.40 -1.49 -4.03
CA ARG A 54 -1.14 -2.51 -5.04
C ARG A 54 -1.86 -2.13 -6.33
N TYR A 55 -1.12 -1.85 -7.39
CA TYR A 55 -1.69 -1.46 -8.68
C TYR A 55 -0.76 -1.77 -9.85
N SER A 56 -1.33 -2.29 -10.95
CA SER A 56 -0.66 -2.40 -12.24
C SER A 56 -1.60 -2.07 -13.38
N SER A 57 -1.06 -1.59 -14.50
CA SER A 57 -1.77 -1.39 -15.76
C SER A 57 -2.28 -2.72 -16.35
N GLU A 58 -1.55 -3.82 -16.09
CA GLU A 58 -1.87 -5.17 -16.59
C GLU A 58 -2.95 -5.88 -15.75
N THR A 59 -3.33 -5.32 -14.61
CA THR A 59 -4.17 -6.00 -13.59
C THR A 59 -3.62 -7.35 -13.12
N ASP A 60 -2.30 -7.53 -13.25
CA ASP A 60 -1.53 -8.72 -12.85
C ASP A 60 -0.35 -8.28 -11.95
N SER A 61 -0.65 -7.50 -10.90
CA SER A 61 0.41 -7.11 -9.94
C SER A 61 0.81 -8.27 -9.06
N ARG A 62 2.06 -8.22 -8.61
CA ARG A 62 2.57 -9.05 -7.51
C ARG A 62 1.67 -8.91 -6.27
N SER A 63 1.52 -10.00 -5.54
CA SER A 63 0.75 -10.07 -4.31
C SER A 63 1.26 -9.08 -3.26
N LEU A 64 0.34 -8.55 -2.47
CA LEU A 64 0.62 -7.75 -1.29
C LEU A 64 -0.32 -8.22 -0.19
N PHE A 65 0.21 -8.43 1.00
CA PHE A 65 -0.52 -8.92 2.16
C PHE A 65 -0.42 -7.92 3.29
N HIS A 66 -1.44 -7.91 4.14
CA HIS A 66 -1.37 -7.21 5.40
C HIS A 66 -1.75 -8.08 6.60
N SER A 67 -1.22 -7.73 7.77
CA SER A 67 -1.60 -8.39 9.03
C SER A 67 -3.02 -8.01 9.46
N ASN A 68 -3.79 -8.98 9.95
CA ASN A 68 -5.13 -8.75 10.52
C ASN A 68 -5.09 -8.33 12.00
N SER A 69 -4.05 -8.73 12.72
CA SER A 69 -3.88 -8.40 14.14
C SER A 69 -2.43 -8.54 14.54
N PHE A 70 -1.82 -7.43 14.96
CA PHE A 70 -0.44 -7.45 15.44
C PHE A 70 -0.30 -8.13 16.81
N ARG A 71 -1.35 -8.09 17.64
CA ARG A 71 -1.44 -8.88 18.86
C ARG A 71 -1.17 -10.36 18.59
N HIS A 72 -1.85 -10.96 17.61
CA HIS A 72 -1.61 -12.36 17.25
C HIS A 72 -0.20 -12.59 16.71
N LEU A 73 0.38 -11.64 15.96
CA LEU A 73 1.77 -11.73 15.51
C LEU A 73 2.77 -11.71 16.69
N ARG A 74 2.52 -10.94 17.75
CA ARG A 74 3.34 -10.96 18.97
C ARG A 74 3.27 -12.30 19.70
N GLU A 75 2.09 -12.90 19.79
CA GLU A 75 1.93 -14.23 20.42
C GLU A 75 2.70 -15.31 19.65
N LEU A 76 2.78 -15.19 18.32
CA LEU A 76 3.49 -16.12 17.45
C LEU A 76 5.01 -15.90 17.42
N TYR A 77 5.46 -14.65 17.61
CA TYR A 77 6.87 -14.26 17.59
C TYR A 77 7.29 -13.40 18.78
N PRO A 78 7.14 -13.90 20.02
CA PRO A 78 7.41 -13.12 21.22
C PRO A 78 8.89 -12.72 21.35
N GLU A 79 9.78 -13.54 20.80
CA GLU A 79 11.25 -13.36 20.86
C GLU A 79 11.80 -12.49 19.71
N ASN A 80 10.97 -12.04 18.76
CA ASN A 80 11.45 -11.18 17.68
C ASN A 80 11.44 -9.72 18.15
N PRO A 81 12.62 -9.09 18.36
CA PRO A 81 12.70 -7.75 18.95
C PRO A 81 11.98 -6.69 18.10
N ARG A 82 11.95 -6.85 16.77
CA ARG A 82 11.21 -5.94 15.87
C ARG A 82 9.69 -6.02 16.07
N ILE A 83 9.19 -7.19 16.45
CA ILE A 83 7.77 -7.41 16.72
C ILE A 83 7.43 -6.97 18.15
N ALA A 84 8.34 -7.18 19.10
CA ALA A 84 8.18 -6.72 20.47
C ALA A 84 8.14 -5.18 20.58
N GLU A 85 8.91 -4.47 19.76
CA GLU A 85 9.03 -3.00 19.79
C GLU A 85 7.88 -2.26 19.09
N ALA A 86 7.17 -2.88 18.15
CA ALA A 86 6.20 -2.15 17.31
C ALA A 86 4.87 -1.82 18.03
N GLY A 87 4.60 -2.42 19.19
CA GLY A 87 3.38 -2.19 19.96
C GLY A 87 2.14 -2.90 19.41
N ASP A 88 1.04 -2.90 20.18
CA ASP A 88 -0.14 -3.73 19.86
C ASP A 88 -0.97 -3.21 18.67
N ASP A 89 -0.77 -1.94 18.29
CA ASP A 89 -1.44 -1.24 17.20
C ASP A 89 -0.63 -1.22 15.89
N ALA A 90 0.50 -1.93 15.85
CA ALA A 90 1.35 -2.00 14.67
C ALA A 90 0.67 -2.73 13.50
N PHE A 91 1.20 -2.51 12.30
CA PHE A 91 0.68 -3.05 11.07
C PHE A 91 1.82 -3.52 10.17
N LEU A 92 1.76 -4.76 9.66
CA LEU A 92 2.70 -5.26 8.67
C LEU A 92 2.07 -5.28 7.28
N VAL A 93 2.82 -4.80 6.31
CA VAL A 93 2.56 -4.96 4.87
C VAL A 93 3.75 -5.68 4.25
N LEU A 94 3.49 -6.80 3.54
CA LEU A 94 4.54 -7.67 2.99
C LEU A 94 4.14 -8.21 1.62
N SER A 95 5.11 -8.45 0.73
CA SER A 95 4.85 -9.08 -0.57
C SER A 95 4.48 -10.56 -0.47
N GLU A 96 4.97 -11.24 0.58
CA GLU A 96 4.72 -12.65 0.87
C GLU A 96 4.51 -12.84 2.39
N PRO A 97 3.63 -13.75 2.82
CA PRO A 97 3.45 -14.08 4.24
C PRO A 97 4.74 -14.61 4.86
N LEU A 98 5.12 -14.14 6.06
CA LEU A 98 6.28 -14.70 6.78
C LEU A 98 6.08 -16.16 7.22
N VAL A 99 4.81 -16.57 7.37
CA VAL A 99 4.38 -17.93 7.72
C VAL A 99 3.01 -18.24 7.16
N ASP A 100 2.81 -19.51 6.82
CA ASP A 100 1.52 -20.07 6.43
C ASP A 100 0.65 -20.31 7.67
N LEU A 101 0.11 -19.21 8.22
CA LEU A 101 -0.82 -19.23 9.34
C LEU A 101 -2.19 -18.71 8.88
N PRO A 102 -3.20 -19.58 8.77
CA PRO A 102 -4.55 -19.20 8.38
C PRO A 102 -5.11 -18.10 9.27
N GLY A 103 -5.63 -17.03 8.67
CA GLY A 103 -6.31 -15.93 9.38
C GLY A 103 -5.40 -14.79 9.87
N VAL A 104 -4.07 -14.92 9.74
CA VAL A 104 -3.13 -13.85 10.13
C VAL A 104 -2.94 -12.82 9.01
N TRP A 105 -2.97 -13.28 7.76
CA TRP A 105 -2.70 -12.46 6.57
C TRP A 105 -3.95 -12.30 5.72
N THR A 106 -4.21 -11.07 5.29
CA THR A 106 -5.21 -10.77 4.27
C THR A 106 -4.51 -10.27 3.02
N GLU A 107 -4.81 -10.90 1.89
CA GLU A 107 -4.34 -10.43 0.59
C GLU A 107 -5.05 -9.13 0.23
N ILE A 108 -4.28 -8.15 -0.24
CA ILE A 108 -4.77 -6.89 -0.76
C ILE A 108 -5.17 -7.13 -2.20
N ALA A 109 -6.44 -6.89 -2.51
CA ALA A 109 -6.95 -7.04 -3.86
C ALA A 109 -6.21 -6.12 -4.86
N GLU A 110 -6.12 -6.54 -6.11
CA GLU A 110 -5.57 -5.72 -7.19
C GLU A 110 -6.31 -4.38 -7.28
N GLY A 111 -5.58 -3.29 -7.51
CA GLY A 111 -6.17 -1.96 -7.62
C GLY A 111 -6.78 -1.49 -6.30
N THR A 112 -6.11 -1.77 -5.17
CA THR A 112 -6.56 -1.38 -3.83
C THR A 112 -5.52 -0.53 -3.13
N ALA A 113 -5.99 0.49 -2.44
CA ALA A 113 -5.22 1.26 -1.48
C ALA A 113 -5.65 0.89 -0.05
N ILE A 114 -4.66 0.83 0.84
CA ILE A 114 -4.84 0.64 2.27
C ILE A 114 -4.38 1.89 2.99
N GLN A 115 -5.16 2.33 3.97
CA GLN A 115 -4.78 3.32 4.97
C GLN A 115 -4.87 2.67 6.34
N ALA A 116 -3.76 2.64 7.08
CA ALA A 116 -3.70 2.11 8.43
C ALA A 116 -3.33 3.23 9.41
N ARG A 117 -4.11 3.40 10.47
CA ARG A 117 -3.87 4.38 11.54
C ARG A 117 -4.44 3.85 12.85
N GLY A 118 -3.64 3.83 13.92
CA GLY A 118 -4.08 3.41 15.26
C GLY A 118 -4.75 2.03 15.30
N GLY A 119 -4.16 1.05 14.61
CA GLY A 119 -4.70 -0.32 14.52
C GLY A 119 -5.92 -0.50 13.61
N VAL A 120 -6.49 0.57 13.06
CA VAL A 120 -7.61 0.51 12.11
C VAL A 120 -7.06 0.49 10.69
N ILE A 121 -7.58 -0.42 9.87
CA ILE A 121 -7.20 -0.59 8.47
C ILE A 121 -8.44 -0.31 7.63
N GLU A 122 -8.34 0.68 6.75
CA GLU A 122 -9.34 1.00 5.74
C GLU A 122 -8.81 0.62 4.37
N GLN A 123 -9.64 -0.04 3.58
CA GLN A 123 -9.34 -0.36 2.19
C GLN A 123 -10.27 0.42 1.27
N CYS A 124 -9.73 0.95 0.18
CA CYS A 124 -10.54 1.61 -0.85
C CYS A 124 -10.03 1.28 -2.26
N PRO A 125 -10.92 1.30 -3.26
CA PRO A 125 -10.51 1.14 -4.65
C PRO A 125 -9.47 2.19 -5.05
N PHE A 126 -8.38 1.73 -5.64
CA PHE A 126 -7.34 2.57 -6.22
C PHE A 126 -7.59 2.70 -7.72
N ILE A 127 -8.12 3.85 -8.12
CA ILE A 127 -8.38 4.18 -9.51
C ILE A 127 -7.47 5.37 -9.87
N PRO A 128 -6.55 5.22 -10.85
CA PRO A 128 -5.76 6.34 -11.33
C PRO A 128 -6.64 7.50 -11.77
N ARG A 129 -6.22 8.72 -11.44
CA ARG A 129 -6.95 9.95 -11.78
C ARG A 129 -5.99 10.96 -12.38
N MET A 130 -6.44 11.76 -13.34
CA MET A 130 -5.63 12.88 -13.78
C MET A 130 -5.51 13.91 -12.65
N PRO A 131 -4.33 14.54 -12.47
CA PRO A 131 -4.20 15.68 -11.58
C PRO A 131 -5.18 16.78 -11.96
N GLU A 132 -5.85 17.38 -10.97
CA GLU A 132 -6.62 18.61 -11.19
C GLU A 132 -5.61 19.75 -11.37
N GLY A 133 -5.78 20.54 -12.44
CA GLY A 133 -4.88 21.64 -12.83
C GLY A 133 -5.08 22.92 -12.03
#